data_AF-A0A819ETM3-F1
#
_entry.id   AF-A0A819ETM3-F1
#
_cell.length_a   1.000
_cell.length_b   1.000
_cell.length_c   1.000
_cell.angle_alpha   90.00
_cell.angle_beta   90.00
_cell.angle_gamma   90.00
#
_symmetry.space_group_name_H-M   'P 1'
#
loop_
_entity.id
_entity.type
_entity.pdbx_description
1 polymer ?
#
loop_
_entity_poly.entity_id
_entity_poly.type
_entity_poly.pdbx_seq_one_letter_code
_entity_poly.pdbx_strand_id
1 'polypeptide(L)'
;MDNESDNSLNKNCSLDETEKQLQLNTTSTSTNLRYTVLDFQVAEVHLASDQMHLHFNHQHITYNCMLEHFQQLSQRPPPTQRTHLRSTAATTRRNQKRHAKLKHKQHQFTISRQIDIHWKPKHVKRLLKQYNITYARLPEIHKHVIKIQFNNSKDRDHADEQLPTDIFNEEHFHQYSHIEH
;
A
#
# COMPACT_ATOMS: atom_id res chain seq x y z
N MET A 1 1.86 37.27 43.36
CA MET A 1 2.81 36.26 43.84
C MET A 1 2.09 34.94 44.00
N ASP A 2 2.05 34.03 43.04
CA ASP A 2 2.18 34.00 41.58
C ASP A 2 2.17 32.50 41.27
N ASN A 3 1.37 32.11 40.28
CA ASN A 3 1.46 30.93 39.42
C ASN A 3 1.94 29.58 39.98
N GLU A 4 1.12 28.55 39.75
CA GLU A 4 1.37 27.44 38.81
C GLU A 4 0.57 26.22 39.27
N SER A 5 -0.04 25.36 38.47
CA SER A 5 -0.51 25.34 37.09
C SER A 5 -1.29 24.01 36.96
N ASP A 6 -2.26 23.99 36.05
CA ASP A 6 -3.02 22.82 35.61
C ASP A 6 -2.17 21.56 35.36
N ASN A 7 -2.74 20.39 35.69
CA ASN A 7 -2.65 19.25 34.78
C ASN A 7 -3.79 18.22 34.98
N SER A 8 -5.02 18.64 34.68
CA SER A 8 -6.08 17.73 34.25
C SER A 8 -5.90 17.43 32.76
N LEU A 9 -5.27 16.31 32.40
CA LEU A 9 -5.20 15.85 31.02
C LEU A 9 -5.44 14.33 30.92
N ASN A 10 -6.72 14.01 30.76
CA ASN A 10 -7.23 13.30 29.58
C ASN A 10 -6.57 11.95 29.24
N LYS A 11 -7.09 10.86 29.84
CA LYS A 11 -6.80 9.46 29.48
C LYS A 11 -7.94 8.79 28.68
N ASN A 12 -8.62 9.52 27.79
CA ASN A 12 -9.72 8.96 26.99
C ASN A 12 -9.46 8.89 25.46
N CYS A 13 -8.20 9.00 25.00
CA CYS A 13 -7.90 9.24 23.58
C CYS A 13 -7.11 8.10 22.88
N SER A 14 -7.38 6.82 23.18
CA SER A 14 -6.66 5.71 22.50
C SER A 14 -7.52 4.53 22.05
N LEU A 15 -8.65 4.27 22.71
CA LEU A 15 -9.55 3.17 22.30
C LEU A 15 -10.28 3.50 20.99
N ASP A 16 -10.70 4.76 20.84
CA ASP A 16 -11.55 5.25 19.75
C ASP A 16 -10.84 5.26 18.37
N GLU A 17 -9.52 5.44 18.34
CA GLU A 17 -8.74 5.40 17.09
C GLU A 17 -8.43 3.97 16.64
N THR A 18 -8.26 3.05 17.60
CA THR A 18 -7.96 1.65 17.33
C THR A 18 -9.19 0.94 16.76
N GLU A 19 -10.37 1.22 17.32
CA GLU A 19 -11.66 0.73 16.80
C GLU A 19 -11.95 1.29 15.40
N LYS A 20 -11.69 2.58 15.16
CA LYS A 20 -11.84 3.20 13.84
C LYS A 20 -10.89 2.57 12.81
N GLN A 21 -9.66 2.25 13.18
CA GLN A 21 -8.71 1.58 12.29
C GLN A 21 -9.10 0.13 12.00
N LEU A 22 -9.59 -0.62 13.00
CA LEU A 22 -10.12 -1.98 12.80
C LEU A 22 -11.35 -1.98 11.88
N GLN A 23 -12.27 -1.04 12.06
CA GLN A 23 -13.44 -0.87 11.19
C GLN A 23 -13.05 -0.50 9.76
N LEU A 24 -12.05 0.37 9.56
CA LEU A 24 -11.55 0.73 8.23
C LEU A 24 -10.89 -0.45 7.52
N ASN A 25 -10.12 -1.26 8.24
CA ASN A 25 -9.41 -2.41 7.67
C ASN A 25 -10.38 -3.55 7.32
N THR A 26 -11.39 -3.81 8.16
CA THR A 26 -12.39 -4.85 7.92
C THR A 26 -13.38 -4.49 6.81
N THR A 27 -13.77 -3.21 6.68
CA THR A 27 -14.61 -2.75 5.56
C THR A 27 -13.89 -2.74 4.22
N SER A 28 -12.58 -2.46 4.20
CA SER A 28 -11.80 -2.49 2.96
C SER A 28 -11.49 -3.92 2.49
N THR A 29 -11.33 -4.89 3.39
CA THR A 29 -11.20 -6.32 3.04
C THR A 29 -12.54 -6.98 2.68
N SER A 30 -13.64 -6.61 3.31
CA SER A 30 -14.97 -7.17 3.04
C SER A 30 -15.44 -6.91 1.60
N THR A 31 -15.18 -5.70 1.07
CA THR A 31 -15.49 -5.37 -0.34
C THR A 31 -14.71 -6.19 -1.36
N ASN A 32 -13.50 -6.64 -1.03
CA ASN A 32 -12.65 -7.40 -1.95
C ASN A 32 -12.93 -8.92 -1.91
N LEU A 33 -13.45 -9.43 -0.80
CA LEU A 33 -13.62 -10.86 -0.54
C LEU A 33 -15.09 -11.32 -0.39
N ARG A 34 -16.06 -10.42 -0.60
CA ARG A 34 -17.51 -10.71 -0.62
C ARG A 34 -18.05 -11.38 0.65
N TYR A 35 -17.53 -11.03 1.81
CA TYR A 35 -18.16 -11.36 3.10
C TYR A 35 -18.68 -10.09 3.75
N THR A 36 -19.66 -10.21 4.64
CA THR A 36 -20.15 -9.11 5.46
C THR A 36 -19.64 -9.31 6.88
N VAL A 37 -19.04 -8.26 7.45
CA VAL A 37 -18.69 -8.25 8.88
C VAL A 37 -19.88 -7.69 9.63
N LEU A 38 -20.36 -8.46 10.61
CA LEU A 38 -21.36 -8.02 11.56
C LEU A 38 -20.65 -7.81 12.89
N ASP A 39 -20.78 -6.61 13.43
CA ASP A 39 -20.38 -6.31 14.80
C ASP A 39 -21.60 -6.50 15.69
N PHE A 40 -21.42 -7.23 16.79
CA PHE A 40 -22.47 -7.47 17.78
C PHE A 40 -21.95 -7.05 19.14
N GLN A 41 -22.67 -6.12 19.78
CA GLN A 41 -22.39 -5.75 21.15
C GLN A 41 -22.86 -6.87 22.08
N VAL A 42 -21.91 -7.65 22.57
CA VAL A 42 -22.13 -8.73 23.51
C VAL A 42 -21.70 -8.26 24.90
N ALA A 43 -22.65 -8.16 25.83
CA ALA A 43 -22.33 -7.95 27.24
C ALA A 43 -21.77 -9.23 27.87
N GLU A 44 -20.93 -9.09 28.90
CA GLU A 44 -20.27 -10.20 29.59
C GLU A 44 -21.28 -11.24 30.13
N VAL A 45 -22.46 -10.78 30.55
CA VAL A 45 -23.56 -11.64 31.02
C VAL A 45 -24.12 -12.57 29.95
N HIS A 46 -23.84 -12.33 28.68
CA HIS A 46 -24.28 -13.15 27.56
C HIS A 46 -23.26 -14.23 27.16
N LEU A 47 -22.07 -14.20 27.74
CA LEU A 47 -21.00 -15.15 27.44
C LEU A 47 -21.19 -16.45 28.24
N ALA A 48 -20.73 -17.54 27.66
CA ALA A 48 -20.58 -18.82 28.33
C ALA A 48 -19.47 -18.73 29.39
N SER A 49 -19.34 -19.77 30.21
CA SER A 49 -18.34 -19.82 31.28
C SER A 49 -16.89 -19.67 30.80
N ASP A 50 -16.64 -19.97 29.52
CA ASP A 50 -15.32 -19.81 28.90
C ASP A 50 -15.00 -18.37 28.45
N GLN A 51 -15.97 -17.45 28.56
CA GLN A 51 -15.85 -16.05 28.13
C GLN A 51 -15.48 -15.86 26.65
N MET A 52 -15.63 -16.91 25.84
CA MET A 52 -15.24 -16.93 24.43
C MET A 52 -16.43 -17.19 23.51
N HIS A 53 -17.43 -17.94 24.01
CA HIS A 53 -18.65 -18.24 23.26
C HIS A 53 -19.85 -17.51 23.85
N LEU A 54 -20.86 -17.25 23.02
CA LEU A 54 -22.17 -16.86 23.51
C LEU A 54 -22.83 -18.04 24.22
N HIS A 55 -23.39 -17.80 25.41
CA HIS A 55 -24.18 -18.81 26.10
C HIS A 55 -25.41 -19.18 25.27
N PHE A 56 -25.75 -20.47 25.18
CA PHE A 56 -26.79 -21.00 24.28
C PHE A 56 -28.14 -20.27 24.40
N ASN A 57 -28.53 -19.91 25.62
CA ASN A 57 -29.77 -19.17 25.89
C ASN A 57 -29.83 -17.78 25.21
N HIS A 58 -28.68 -17.22 24.83
CA HIS A 58 -28.56 -15.90 24.18
C HIS A 58 -28.36 -15.98 22.66
N GLN A 59 -28.54 -17.14 22.03
CA GLN A 59 -28.47 -17.29 20.57
C GLN A 59 -29.42 -16.36 19.81
N HIS A 60 -30.54 -15.98 20.43
CA HIS A 60 -31.52 -15.04 19.87
C HIS A 60 -30.93 -13.64 19.65
N ILE A 61 -29.90 -13.24 20.42
CA ILE A 61 -29.21 -11.96 20.27
C ILE A 61 -28.52 -11.92 18.90
N THR A 62 -27.78 -12.97 18.55
CA THR A 62 -27.13 -13.10 17.24
C THR A 62 -28.15 -13.02 16.10
N TYR A 63 -29.28 -13.72 16.24
CA TYR A 63 -30.35 -13.70 15.24
C TYR A 63 -30.96 -12.31 15.06
N ASN A 64 -31.25 -11.62 16.16
CA ASN A 64 -31.81 -10.26 16.13
C ASN A 64 -30.83 -9.26 15.52
N CYS A 65 -29.54 -9.34 15.85
CA CYS A 65 -28.51 -8.49 15.25
C CYS A 65 -28.38 -8.72 13.74
N MET A 66 -28.43 -9.98 13.29
CA MET A 66 -28.44 -10.29 11.85
C MET A 66 -29.67 -9.70 11.16
N LEU A 67 -30.86 -9.89 11.75
CA LEU A 67 -32.12 -9.41 11.20
C LEU A 67 -32.12 -7.87 11.10
N GLU A 68 -31.71 -7.20 12.17
CA GLU A 68 -31.60 -5.75 12.22
C GLU A 68 -30.61 -5.23 11.17
N HIS A 69 -29.46 -5.88 11.01
CA HIS A 69 -28.49 -5.50 9.97
C HIS A 69 -29.10 -5.58 8.56
N PHE A 70 -29.81 -6.65 8.22
CA PHE A 70 -30.46 -6.78 6.92
C PHE A 70 -31.61 -5.80 6.73
N GLN A 71 -32.37 -5.48 7.79
CA GLN A 71 -33.40 -4.45 7.76
C GLN A 71 -32.81 -3.06 7.55
N GLN A 72 -31.69 -2.73 8.20
CA GLN A 72 -30.99 -1.49 7.97
C GLN A 72 -30.43 -1.42 6.53
N LEU A 73 -29.89 -2.52 6.01
CA LEU A 73 -29.42 -2.58 4.61
C LEU A 73 -30.56 -2.35 3.60
N SER A 74 -31.75 -2.89 3.83
CA SER A 74 -32.89 -2.71 2.92
C SER A 74 -33.48 -1.30 2.96
N GLN A 75 -33.30 -0.59 4.08
CA GLN A 75 -33.72 0.80 4.24
C GLN A 75 -32.66 1.81 3.78
N ARG A 76 -31.43 1.38 3.47
CA ARG A 76 -30.41 2.29 2.94
C ARG A 76 -30.89 2.83 1.60
N PRO A 77 -30.86 4.16 1.39
CA PRO A 77 -31.12 4.70 0.08
C PRO A 77 -30.12 4.04 -0.90
N PRO A 78 -30.55 3.71 -2.14
CA PRO A 78 -29.63 3.20 -3.13
C PRO A 78 -28.44 4.15 -3.19
N PRO A 79 -27.19 3.64 -3.25
CA PRO A 79 -26.01 4.50 -3.30
C PRO A 79 -26.28 5.50 -4.41
N THR A 80 -26.30 6.80 -4.07
CA THR A 80 -26.58 7.87 -5.03
C THR A 80 -25.74 7.57 -6.25
N GLN A 81 -26.39 7.16 -7.34
CA GLN A 81 -25.68 6.86 -8.57
C GLN A 81 -24.84 8.09 -8.86
N ARG A 82 -23.53 7.92 -9.08
CA ARG A 82 -22.65 9.03 -9.40
C ARG A 82 -23.20 9.70 -10.66
N THR A 83 -23.98 10.77 -10.48
CA THR A 83 -24.65 11.51 -11.56
C THR A 83 -23.63 12.21 -12.46
N HIS A 84 -22.42 12.45 -11.95
CA HIS A 84 -21.31 13.01 -12.70
C HIS A 84 -20.24 11.97 -13.03
N LEU A 85 -20.52 11.15 -14.05
CA LEU A 85 -19.45 10.51 -14.80
C LEU A 85 -18.69 11.59 -15.56
N ARG A 86 -17.36 11.63 -15.42
CA ARG A 86 -16.53 12.53 -16.23
C ARG A 86 -16.65 12.10 -17.68
N SER A 87 -16.73 13.08 -18.59
CA SER A 87 -16.64 12.78 -20.01
C SER A 87 -15.33 12.04 -20.31
N THR A 88 -15.34 11.25 -21.38
CA THR A 88 -14.15 10.54 -21.87
C THR A 88 -12.99 11.52 -22.09
N ALA A 89 -13.25 12.68 -22.69
CA ALA A 89 -12.27 13.74 -22.89
C ALA A 89 -11.67 14.27 -21.58
N ALA A 90 -12.49 14.51 -20.54
CA ALA A 90 -12.00 14.96 -19.24
C ALA A 90 -11.14 13.89 -18.54
N THR A 91 -11.50 12.61 -18.69
CA THR A 91 -10.73 11.48 -18.18
C THR A 91 -9.39 11.35 -18.91
N THR A 92 -9.39 11.44 -20.25
CA THR A 92 -8.17 11.42 -21.07
C THR A 92 -7.23 12.56 -20.70
N ARG A 93 -7.73 13.80 -20.58
CA ARG A 93 -6.92 14.95 -20.17
C ARG A 93 -6.31 14.78 -18.78
N ARG A 94 -7.08 14.25 -17.82
CA ARG A 94 -6.58 13.94 -16.47
C ARG A 94 -5.47 12.89 -16.51
N ASN A 95 -5.67 11.81 -17.26
CA ASN A 95 -4.69 10.74 -17.38
C ASN A 95 -3.40 11.24 -18.06
N GLN A 96 -3.50 12.02 -19.14
CA GLN A 96 -2.35 12.66 -19.79
C GLN A 96 -1.56 13.54 -18.81
N LYS A 97 -2.24 14.40 -18.06
CA LYS A 97 -1.59 15.25 -17.03
C LYS A 97 -0.91 14.40 -15.95
N ARG A 98 -1.56 13.31 -15.51
CA ARG A 98 -1.00 12.36 -14.54
C ARG A 98 0.25 11.66 -15.09
N HIS A 99 0.21 11.17 -16.32
CA HIS A 99 1.35 10.52 -16.98
C HIS A 99 2.52 11.48 -17.18
N ALA A 100 2.25 12.72 -17.59
CA ALA A 100 3.28 13.75 -17.72
C ALA A 100 3.96 14.05 -16.38
N LYS A 101 3.16 14.21 -15.30
CA LYS A 101 3.68 14.41 -13.95
C LYS A 101 4.53 13.22 -13.49
N LEU A 102 4.07 11.99 -13.74
CA LEU A 102 4.81 10.78 -13.39
C LEU A 102 6.14 10.69 -14.15
N LYS A 103 6.13 10.95 -15.45
CA LYS A 103 7.33 10.96 -16.30
C LYS A 103 8.36 11.99 -15.81
N HIS A 104 7.89 13.19 -15.44
CA HIS A 104 8.76 14.22 -14.89
C HIS A 104 9.38 13.79 -13.56
N LYS A 105 8.57 13.23 -12.65
CA LYS A 105 9.04 12.71 -11.36
C LYS A 105 10.08 11.59 -11.54
N GLN A 106 9.84 10.64 -12.45
CA GLN A 106 10.78 9.57 -12.75
C GLN A 106 12.10 10.08 -13.35
N HIS A 107 12.04 11.16 -14.15
CA HIS A 107 13.25 11.79 -14.66
C HIS A 107 14.09 12.45 -13.56
N GLN A 108 13.45 13.04 -12.55
CA GLN A 108 14.14 13.61 -11.38
C GLN A 108 14.81 12.53 -10.50
N PHE A 109 14.23 11.33 -10.44
CA PHE A 109 14.76 10.21 -9.67
C PHE A 109 15.33 9.15 -10.62
N THR A 110 16.41 9.52 -11.32
CA THR A 110 17.13 8.63 -12.24
C THR A 110 18.59 8.52 -11.80
N ILE A 111 19.09 7.28 -11.68
CA ILE A 111 20.52 6.99 -11.59
C ILE A 111 21.04 6.72 -13.00
N SER A 112 22.18 7.31 -13.34
CA SER A 112 22.89 7.01 -14.58
C SER A 112 24.26 6.42 -14.26
N ARG A 113 24.59 5.29 -14.87
CA ARG A 113 25.89 4.61 -14.71
C ARG A 113 26.46 4.24 -16.07
N GLN A 114 27.78 4.22 -16.18
CA GLN A 114 28.46 3.61 -17.32
C GLN A 114 28.23 2.10 -17.25
N ILE A 115 28.09 1.48 -18.41
CA ILE A 115 27.79 0.07 -18.54
C ILE A 115 28.57 -0.51 -19.71
N ASP A 116 29.25 -1.62 -19.45
CA ASP A 116 30.01 -2.33 -20.45
C ASP A 116 29.10 -3.01 -21.49
N ILE A 117 29.63 -3.23 -22.70
CA ILE A 117 28.89 -3.77 -23.85
C ILE A 117 28.33 -5.19 -23.61
N HIS A 118 28.94 -5.97 -22.73
CA HIS A 118 28.50 -7.34 -22.44
C HIS A 118 27.22 -7.39 -21.62
N TRP A 119 26.90 -6.30 -20.89
CA TRP A 119 25.68 -6.22 -20.10
C TRP A 119 24.44 -6.00 -20.99
N LYS A 120 23.53 -6.98 -20.94
CA LYS A 120 22.22 -6.90 -21.60
C LYS A 120 21.16 -6.49 -20.58
N PRO A 121 20.03 -5.88 -21.01
CA PRO A 121 18.96 -5.50 -20.10
C PRO A 121 18.47 -6.62 -19.19
N LYS A 122 18.49 -7.88 -19.67
CA LYS A 122 18.14 -9.06 -18.87
C LYS A 122 19.09 -9.29 -17.67
N HIS A 123 20.39 -9.07 -17.86
CA HIS A 123 21.40 -9.25 -16.80
C HIS A 123 21.23 -8.19 -15.72
N VAL A 124 21.06 -6.93 -16.16
CA VAL A 124 20.81 -5.81 -15.25
C VAL A 124 19.56 -6.06 -14.41
N LYS A 125 18.45 -6.46 -15.03
CA LYS A 125 17.21 -6.74 -14.30
C LYS A 125 17.39 -7.81 -13.22
N ARG A 126 18.18 -8.85 -13.51
CA ARG A 126 18.45 -9.94 -12.58
C ARG A 126 19.34 -9.47 -11.43
N LEU A 127 20.42 -8.74 -11.75
CA LEU A 127 21.29 -8.12 -10.76
C LEU A 127 20.50 -7.19 -9.82
N LEU A 128 19.71 -6.25 -10.36
CA LEU A 128 18.90 -5.34 -9.54
C LEU A 128 17.95 -6.10 -8.60
N LYS A 129 17.40 -7.24 -9.05
CA LYS A 129 16.58 -8.11 -8.21
C LYS A 129 17.39 -8.75 -7.08
N GLN A 130 18.62 -9.19 -7.35
CA GLN A 130 19.52 -9.77 -6.34
C GLN A 130 19.85 -8.77 -5.23
N TYR A 131 20.04 -7.50 -5.58
CA TYR A 131 20.25 -6.40 -4.64
C TYR A 131 18.95 -5.84 -4.01
N ASN A 132 17.80 -6.48 -4.25
CA ASN A 132 16.48 -6.02 -3.79
C ASN A 132 16.12 -4.59 -4.20
N ILE A 133 16.62 -4.13 -5.35
CA ILE A 133 16.39 -2.78 -5.84
C ILE A 133 15.08 -2.71 -6.61
N THR A 134 14.13 -1.93 -6.06
CA THR A 134 12.85 -1.66 -6.71
C THR A 134 12.98 -0.43 -7.62
N TYR A 135 12.81 -0.64 -8.93
CA TYR A 135 12.84 0.44 -9.92
C TYR A 135 11.50 0.55 -10.66
N ALA A 136 11.20 1.76 -11.16
CA ALA A 136 9.97 2.04 -11.89
C ALA A 136 10.11 1.73 -13.39
N ARG A 137 11.24 2.11 -13.98
CA ARG A 137 11.52 1.89 -15.40
C ARG A 137 13.01 1.73 -15.64
N LEU A 138 13.33 0.80 -16.53
CA LEU A 138 14.67 0.60 -17.08
C LEU A 138 14.63 0.88 -18.59
N PRO A 139 14.90 2.12 -19.03
CA PRO A 139 15.09 2.45 -20.44
C PRO A 139 16.18 1.59 -21.10
N GLU A 140 16.17 1.57 -22.43
CA GLU A 140 17.23 0.91 -23.21
C GLU A 140 18.60 1.54 -22.94
N ILE A 141 19.63 0.69 -22.95
CA ILE A 141 21.02 1.10 -22.80
C ILE A 141 21.40 1.91 -24.04
N HIS A 142 21.90 3.12 -23.83
CA HIS A 142 22.28 4.02 -24.92
C HIS A 142 23.64 4.63 -24.63
N LYS A 143 24.54 4.61 -25.62
CA LYS A 143 25.90 5.16 -25.52
C LYS A 143 26.66 4.66 -24.27
N HIS A 144 26.61 3.35 -24.01
CA HIS A 144 27.25 2.74 -22.84
C HIS A 144 26.80 3.33 -21.50
N VAL A 145 25.59 3.91 -21.44
CA VAL A 145 24.99 4.41 -20.21
C VAL A 145 23.68 3.70 -19.96
N ILE A 146 23.54 3.18 -18.75
CA ILE A 146 22.28 2.69 -18.24
C ILE A 146 21.63 3.75 -17.37
N LYS A 147 20.32 3.93 -17.56
CA LYS A 147 19.48 4.81 -16.74
C LYS A 147 18.50 3.96 -15.97
N ILE A 148 18.45 4.12 -14.66
CA ILE A 148 17.52 3.40 -13.78
C ILE A 148 16.61 4.46 -13.17
N GLN A 149 15.30 4.38 -13.44
CA GLN A 149 14.32 5.38 -13.03
C GLN A 149 13.47 4.87 -11.87
N PHE A 150 13.19 5.74 -10.90
CA PHE A 150 12.51 5.43 -9.66
C PHE A 150 11.24 6.26 -9.48
N ASN A 151 10.29 5.78 -8.66
CA ASN A 151 9.03 6.49 -8.41
C ASN A 151 9.14 7.53 -7.28
N ASN A 152 10.18 7.43 -6.45
CA ASN A 152 10.43 8.29 -5.30
C ASN A 152 11.95 8.42 -5.08
N SER A 153 12.36 9.35 -4.22
CA SER A 153 13.77 9.57 -3.90
C SER A 153 14.35 8.46 -3.03
N LYS A 154 13.59 7.90 -2.08
CA LYS A 154 14.07 6.86 -1.16
C LYS A 154 14.57 5.61 -1.89
N ASP A 155 13.83 5.12 -2.87
CA ASP A 155 14.23 3.96 -3.68
C ASP A 155 15.48 4.26 -4.51
N ARG A 156 15.61 5.51 -4.99
CA ARG A 156 16.79 5.97 -5.71
C ARG A 156 18.00 6.05 -4.78
N ASP A 157 17.86 6.66 -3.60
CA ASP A 157 18.97 6.81 -2.65
C ASP A 157 19.44 5.44 -2.15
N HIS A 158 18.50 4.55 -1.82
CA HIS A 158 18.81 3.15 -1.50
C HIS A 158 19.56 2.44 -2.64
N ALA A 159 19.11 2.60 -3.88
CA ALA A 159 19.80 2.00 -5.02
C ALA A 159 21.20 2.60 -5.25
N ASP A 160 21.39 3.89 -4.98
CA ASP A 160 22.67 4.59 -5.12
C ASP A 160 23.68 4.12 -4.06
N GLU A 161 23.21 3.84 -2.84
CA GLU A 161 24.01 3.26 -1.76
C GLU A 161 24.40 1.79 -2.01
N GLN A 162 23.49 1.00 -2.58
CA GLN A 162 23.70 -0.44 -2.78
C GLN A 162 24.45 -0.77 -4.08
N LEU A 163 24.47 0.12 -5.07
CA LEU A 163 25.14 -0.11 -6.35
C LEU A 163 26.45 0.69 -6.43
N PRO A 164 27.61 -0.01 -6.34
CA PRO A 164 28.90 0.59 -6.66
C PRO A 164 28.89 1.25 -8.04
N THR A 165 29.72 2.27 -8.22
CA THR A 165 29.73 3.06 -9.47
C THR A 165 30.18 2.24 -10.69
N ASP A 166 31.00 1.21 -10.44
CA ASP A 166 31.68 0.33 -11.38
C ASP A 166 31.03 -1.07 -11.50
N ILE A 167 29.89 -1.29 -10.84
CA ILE A 167 29.20 -2.60 -10.81
C ILE A 167 28.84 -3.15 -12.20
N PHE A 168 28.77 -2.28 -13.21
CA PHE A 168 28.45 -2.62 -14.59
C PHE A 168 29.68 -2.66 -15.51
N ASN A 169 30.88 -2.82 -14.96
CA ASN A 169 32.09 -3.04 -15.74
C ASN A 169 32.19 -4.50 -16.25
N GLU A 170 33.21 -4.78 -17.06
CA GLU A 170 33.49 -6.10 -17.63
C GLU A 170 33.89 -7.11 -16.55
N GLU A 171 34.69 -6.71 -15.56
CA GLU A 171 35.16 -7.59 -14.48
C GLU A 171 34.01 -8.15 -13.64
N HIS A 172 33.08 -7.29 -13.21
CA HIS A 172 31.87 -7.69 -12.49
C HIS A 172 30.94 -8.53 -13.37
N PHE A 173 30.92 -8.29 -14.69
CA PHE A 173 30.16 -9.15 -15.60
C PHE A 173 30.67 -10.59 -15.57
N HIS A 174 31.99 -10.79 -15.61
CA HIS A 174 32.59 -12.12 -15.55
C HIS A 174 32.31 -12.82 -14.22
N GLN A 175 32.51 -12.12 -13.09
CA GLN A 175 32.19 -12.64 -11.76
C GLN A 175 30.71 -13.05 -11.66
N TYR A 176 29.82 -12.20 -12.15
CA TYR A 176 28.39 -12.46 -12.17
C TYR A 176 28.04 -13.67 -13.07
N SER A 177 28.66 -13.78 -14.25
CA SER A 177 28.39 -14.86 -15.21
C SER A 177 28.88 -16.23 -14.73
N HIS A 178 29.95 -16.28 -13.92
CA HIS A 178 30.45 -17.53 -13.35
C HIS A 178 29.56 -18.13 -12.26
N ILE A 179 28.69 -17.33 -11.65
CA ILE A 179 27.71 -17.79 -10.64
C ILE A 179 26.49 -18.46 -11.32
N GLU A 180 26.33 -18.33 -12.64
CA GLU A 180 25.17 -18.85 -13.39
C GLU A 180 25.38 -20.24 -14.03
N HIS A 181 26.46 -20.95 -13.68
CA HIS A 181 26.71 -22.35 -14.03
C HIS A 181 26.78 -23.22 -12.77
#